data_AF-A0A2C5XJ26-F1
#
_entry.id   AF-A0A2C5XJ26-F1
#
_cell.length_a   1.000
_cell.length_b   1.000
_cell.length_c   1.000
_cell.angle_alpha   90.00
_cell.angle_beta   90.00
_cell.angle_gamma   90.00
#
_symmetry.space_group_name_H-M   'P 1'
#
loop_
_entity.id
_entity.type
_entity.pdbx_description
1 polymer ?
#
loop_
_entity_poly.entity_id
_entity_poly.type
_entity_poly.pdbx_seq_one_letter_code
_entity_poly.pdbx_strand_id
1 'polypeptide(L)'
;MASVPSTEVFRAEDVLAAVVTMRGGDVEAKKKAQEFLQNFQKSNGSWATIISILQSSADDEAKLFAVITLRGKITYDLSTQIPQDQVAGLRDQLLLFLAHFASGPKAIRVQLCVSLAVLAIQMTGWKDVLPTVVNALNSSHAAILDFLRVLPEEVTDGRKITLTSPNNIQLRDQYQILWHINFTFAIILPPTLHESSIRDMILPTTIPY
;
A
#
# COMPACT_ATOMS: atom_id res chain seq x y z
N MET A 1 -24.12 10.85 -25.20
CA MET A 1 -22.84 11.54 -24.91
C MET A 1 -22.29 10.90 -23.66
N ALA A 2 -21.23 10.10 -23.77
CA ALA A 2 -20.63 9.45 -22.60
C ALA A 2 -19.97 10.53 -21.74
N SER A 3 -20.42 10.68 -20.50
CA SER A 3 -19.78 11.52 -19.50
C SER A 3 -18.35 11.00 -19.32
N VAL A 4 -17.36 11.80 -19.72
CA VAL A 4 -15.96 11.56 -19.39
C VAL A 4 -15.91 11.43 -17.86
N PRO A 5 -15.45 10.30 -17.29
CA PRO A 5 -15.35 10.19 -15.84
C PRO A 5 -14.39 11.28 -15.37
N SER A 6 -14.86 12.14 -14.48
CA SER A 6 -14.06 13.14 -13.79
C SER A 6 -12.81 12.44 -13.27
N THR A 7 -11.65 12.75 -13.83
CA THR A 7 -10.39 12.22 -13.31
C THR A 7 -10.20 12.91 -11.97
N GLU A 8 -10.61 12.27 -10.88
CA GLU A 8 -10.37 12.79 -9.54
C GLU A 8 -8.85 12.90 -9.35
N VAL A 9 -8.36 14.15 -9.35
CA VAL A 9 -6.95 14.45 -9.15
C VAL A 9 -6.71 14.56 -7.65
N PHE A 10 -6.06 13.55 -7.08
CA PHE A 10 -5.60 13.58 -5.69
C PHE A 10 -4.22 14.22 -5.63
N ARG A 11 -4.07 15.35 -4.93
CA ARG A 11 -2.76 15.99 -4.76
C ARG A 11 -2.06 15.38 -3.55
N ALA A 12 -0.75 15.25 -3.62
CA ALA A 12 0.05 14.69 -2.52
C ALA A 12 -0.19 15.47 -1.22
N GLU A 13 -0.27 16.81 -1.27
CA GLU A 13 -0.55 17.66 -0.13
C GLU A 13 -1.89 17.36 0.56
N ASP A 14 -2.95 17.10 -0.20
CA ASP A 14 -4.27 16.77 0.33
C ASP A 14 -4.27 15.40 1.03
N VAL A 15 -3.58 14.42 0.45
CA VAL A 15 -3.41 13.09 1.05
C VAL A 15 -2.65 13.18 2.37
N LEU A 16 -1.56 13.94 2.41
CA LEU A 16 -0.78 14.13 3.63
C LEU A 16 -1.58 14.87 4.71
N ALA A 17 -2.34 15.90 4.33
CA ALA A 17 -3.21 16.62 5.27
C ALA A 17 -4.29 15.70 5.87
N ALA A 18 -4.87 14.80 5.06
CA ALA A 18 -5.84 13.81 5.54
C ALA A 18 -5.19 12.81 6.52
N VAL A 19 -3.97 12.32 6.22
CA VAL A 19 -3.21 11.44 7.14
C VAL A 19 -2.89 12.14 8.46
N VAL A 20 -2.53 13.42 8.44
CA VAL A 20 -2.33 14.23 9.66
C VAL A 20 -3.63 14.37 10.43
N THR A 21 -4.75 14.67 9.75
CA THR A 21 -6.07 14.87 10.38
C THR A 21 -6.54 13.64 11.15
N MET A 22 -6.23 12.43 10.66
CA MET A 22 -6.55 11.17 11.32
C MET A 22 -5.88 10.99 12.69
N ARG A 23 -4.79 11.71 12.96
CA ARG A 23 -4.11 11.75 14.27
C ARG A 23 -4.70 12.77 15.24
N GLY A 24 -5.56 13.68 14.76
CA GLY A 24 -6.17 14.73 15.56
C GLY A 24 -7.19 14.23 16.60
N GLY A 25 -7.88 15.16 17.27
CA GLY A 25 -8.95 14.84 18.23
C GLY A 25 -10.38 14.97 17.69
N ASP A 26 -10.56 15.64 16.55
CA ASP A 26 -11.88 15.95 16.00
C ASP A 26 -12.47 14.75 15.26
N VAL A 27 -13.57 14.21 15.78
CA VAL A 27 -14.28 13.04 15.25
C VAL A 27 -14.84 13.29 13.86
N GLU A 28 -15.41 14.46 13.60
CA GLU A 28 -16.02 14.79 12.30
C GLU A 28 -14.94 15.02 11.22
N ALA A 29 -13.83 15.67 11.60
CA ALA A 29 -12.68 15.82 10.71
C ALA A 29 -12.05 14.46 10.37
N LYS A 30 -11.95 13.55 11.34
CA LYS A 30 -11.48 12.18 11.10
C LYS A 30 -12.37 11.42 10.15
N LYS A 31 -13.69 11.49 10.33
CA LYS A 31 -14.64 10.81 9.44
C LYS A 31 -14.47 11.25 7.99
N LYS A 32 -14.37 12.57 7.76
CA LYS A 32 -14.14 13.14 6.43
C LYS A 32 -12.77 12.74 5.85
N ALA A 33 -11.72 12.78 6.66
CA ALA A 33 -10.38 12.35 6.25
C ALA A 33 -10.35 10.86 5.89
N GLN A 34 -11.03 10.02 6.66
CA GLN A 34 -11.16 8.59 6.39
C GLN A 34 -11.90 8.34 5.08
N GLU A 35 -13.05 8.99 4.85
CA GLU A 35 -13.80 8.87 3.60
C GLU A 35 -12.95 9.32 2.39
N PHE A 36 -12.21 10.42 2.54
CA PHE A 36 -11.28 10.89 1.51
C PHE A 36 -10.17 9.87 1.21
N LEU A 37 -9.50 9.34 2.24
CA LEU A 37 -8.43 8.35 2.07
C LEU A 37 -8.95 7.03 1.49
N GLN A 38 -10.18 6.64 1.81
CA GLN A 38 -10.83 5.47 1.18
C GLN A 38 -11.05 5.68 -0.32
N ASN A 39 -11.54 6.87 -0.72
CA ASN A 39 -11.73 7.19 -2.13
C ASN A 39 -10.39 7.27 -2.86
N PHE A 40 -9.39 7.89 -2.22
CA PHE A 40 -8.03 7.94 -2.73
C PHE A 40 -7.50 6.54 -3.04
N GLN A 41 -7.49 5.62 -2.08
CA GLN A 41 -6.91 4.29 -2.24
C GLN A 41 -7.55 3.47 -3.37
N LYS A 42 -8.86 3.63 -3.59
CA LYS A 42 -9.60 2.94 -4.67
C LYS A 42 -9.33 3.55 -6.05
N SER A 43 -8.99 4.83 -6.10
CA SER A 43 -8.86 5.56 -7.37
C SER A 43 -7.68 5.08 -8.24
N ASN A 44 -7.83 5.24 -9.56
CA ASN A 44 -6.74 5.05 -10.52
C ASN A 44 -5.66 6.14 -10.39
N GLY A 45 -6.02 7.34 -9.92
CA GLY A 45 -5.08 8.46 -9.74
C GLY A 45 -4.11 8.28 -8.55
N SER A 46 -4.39 7.31 -7.67
CA SER A 46 -3.58 7.07 -6.47
C SER A 46 -2.17 6.60 -6.79
N TRP A 47 -1.96 5.80 -7.84
CA TRP A 47 -0.64 5.29 -8.23
C TRP A 47 0.38 6.42 -8.40
N ALA A 48 0.05 7.42 -9.22
CA ALA A 48 0.93 8.56 -9.49
C ALA A 48 1.16 9.41 -8.24
N THR A 49 0.13 9.58 -7.41
CA THR A 49 0.21 10.36 -6.17
C THR A 49 1.11 9.69 -5.13
N ILE A 50 0.98 8.38 -4.96
CA ILE A 50 1.81 7.56 -4.07
C ILE A 50 3.28 7.66 -4.49
N ILE A 51 3.55 7.51 -5.79
CA ILE A 51 4.89 7.66 -6.36
C ILE A 51 5.46 9.06 -6.08
N SER A 52 4.64 10.11 -6.26
CA SER A 52 5.02 11.49 -5.96
C SER A 52 5.37 11.70 -4.48
N ILE A 53 4.60 11.11 -3.55
CA ILE A 53 4.90 11.16 -2.11
C ILE A 53 6.25 10.48 -1.82
N LEU A 54 6.52 9.31 -2.40
CA LEU A 54 7.78 8.59 -2.20
C LEU A 54 9.00 9.35 -2.75
N GLN A 55 8.83 10.16 -3.80
CA GLN A 55 9.88 11.01 -4.38
C GLN A 55 10.05 12.36 -3.67
N SER A 56 9.07 12.76 -2.85
CA SER A 56 9.06 14.05 -2.18
C SER A 56 9.98 14.11 -0.94
N SER A 57 10.12 15.31 -0.40
CA SER A 57 10.76 15.56 0.91
C SER A 57 9.80 15.36 2.09
N ALA A 58 8.70 14.61 1.93
CA ALA A 58 7.81 14.25 3.02
C ALA A 58 8.55 13.44 4.10
N ASP A 59 8.00 13.48 5.32
CA ASP A 59 8.53 12.76 6.46
C ASP A 59 8.44 11.23 6.28
N ASP A 60 9.14 10.50 7.14
CA ASP A 60 9.22 9.04 7.06
C ASP A 60 7.86 8.37 7.25
N GLU A 61 6.96 9.00 8.00
CA GLU A 61 5.62 8.50 8.27
C GLU A 61 4.71 8.60 7.03
N ALA A 62 4.74 9.75 6.35
CA ALA A 62 4.08 9.95 5.07
C ALA A 62 4.58 8.96 4.00
N LYS A 63 5.90 8.74 3.94
CA LYS A 63 6.51 7.77 3.03
C LYS A 63 6.12 6.34 3.38
N LEU A 64 6.02 6.03 4.68
CA LEU A 64 5.55 4.72 5.15
C LEU A 64 4.09 4.48 4.77
N PHE A 65 3.21 5.48 4.95
CA PHE A 65 1.83 5.42 4.48
C PHE A 65 1.77 5.17 2.96
N ALA A 66 2.57 5.90 2.18
CA ALA A 66 2.60 5.77 0.74
C ALA A 66 3.03 4.37 0.29
N VAL A 67 4.09 3.78 0.88
CA VAL A 67 4.52 2.44 0.50
C VAL A 67 3.55 1.34 0.95
N ILE A 68 2.93 1.46 2.13
CA ILE A 68 1.91 0.49 2.57
C ILE A 68 0.69 0.55 1.63
N THR A 69 0.31 1.76 1.22
CA THR A 69 -0.75 1.95 0.23
C THR A 69 -0.35 1.33 -1.11
N LEU A 70 0.89 1.55 -1.57
CA LEU A 70 1.42 0.96 -2.81
C LEU A 70 1.35 -0.57 -2.79
N ARG A 71 1.71 -1.20 -1.66
CA ARG A 71 1.59 -2.66 -1.49
C ARG A 71 0.15 -3.11 -1.71
N GLY A 72 -0.82 -2.44 -1.11
CA GLY A 72 -2.24 -2.72 -1.29
C GLY A 72 -2.67 -2.59 -2.75
N LYS A 73 -2.28 -1.49 -3.41
CA LYS A 73 -2.50 -1.26 -4.85
C LYS A 73 -1.95 -2.40 -5.71
N ILE A 74 -0.71 -2.82 -5.47
CA ILE A 74 -0.09 -3.95 -6.20
C ILE A 74 -0.85 -5.25 -5.93
N THR A 75 -1.29 -5.48 -4.70
CA THR A 75 -1.96 -6.73 -4.32
C THR A 75 -3.34 -6.87 -4.98
N TYR A 76 -4.11 -5.79 -5.05
CA TYR A 76 -5.55 -5.86 -5.42
C TYR A 76 -5.89 -5.21 -6.76
N ASP A 77 -5.18 -4.15 -7.13
CA ASP A 77 -5.56 -3.29 -8.26
C ASP A 77 -4.62 -3.43 -9.47
N LEU A 78 -3.52 -4.17 -9.35
CA LEU A 78 -2.51 -4.26 -10.41
C LEU A 78 -3.13 -4.76 -11.73
N SER A 79 -3.88 -5.86 -11.69
CA SER A 79 -4.47 -6.48 -12.88
C SER A 79 -5.64 -5.71 -13.49
N THR A 80 -6.33 -4.89 -12.68
CA THR A 80 -7.51 -4.13 -13.11
C THR A 80 -7.19 -2.71 -13.53
N GLN A 81 -6.12 -2.12 -13.00
CA GLN A 81 -5.81 -0.69 -13.19
C GLN A 81 -4.51 -0.43 -13.97
N ILE A 82 -3.56 -1.37 -14.00
CA ILE A 82 -2.29 -1.21 -14.71
C ILE A 82 -2.27 -2.12 -15.94
N PRO A 83 -2.17 -1.57 -17.15
CA PRO A 83 -1.97 -2.36 -18.36
C PRO A 83 -0.71 -3.24 -18.28
N GLN A 84 -0.78 -4.45 -18.81
CA GLN A 84 0.30 -5.46 -18.69
C GLN A 84 1.66 -4.97 -19.23
N ASP A 85 1.64 -4.11 -20.24
CA ASP A 85 2.82 -3.46 -20.85
C ASP A 85 3.49 -2.43 -19.91
N GLN A 86 2.75 -1.87 -18.94
CA GLN A 86 3.26 -0.89 -17.98
C GLN A 86 3.79 -1.52 -16.69
N VAL A 87 3.47 -2.79 -16.43
CA VAL A 87 3.86 -3.50 -15.20
C VAL A 87 5.39 -3.58 -15.05
N ALA A 88 6.12 -3.73 -16.16
CA ALA A 88 7.59 -3.71 -16.14
C ALA A 88 8.15 -2.34 -15.72
N GLY A 89 7.50 -1.24 -16.13
CA GLY A 89 7.88 0.11 -15.70
C GLY A 89 7.68 0.31 -14.19
N LEU A 90 6.56 -0.20 -13.65
CA LEU A 90 6.30 -0.18 -12.20
C LEU A 90 7.35 -0.96 -11.41
N ARG A 91 7.76 -2.14 -11.92
CA ARG A 91 8.86 -2.93 -11.33
C ARG A 91 10.14 -2.10 -11.26
N ASP A 92 10.53 -1.50 -12.37
CA ASP A 92 11.79 -0.74 -12.44
C ASP A 92 11.75 0.47 -11.49
N GLN A 93 10.58 1.09 -11.34
CA GLN A 93 10.39 2.18 -10.39
C GLN A 93 10.47 1.73 -8.92
N LEU A 94 9.89 0.58 -8.57
CA LEU A 94 10.05 -0.02 -7.24
C LEU A 94 11.51 -0.35 -6.92
N LEU A 95 12.26 -0.87 -7.89
CA LEU A 95 13.68 -1.14 -7.73
C LEU A 95 14.48 0.14 -7.45
N LEU A 96 14.18 1.23 -8.15
CA LEU A 96 14.78 2.54 -7.88
C LEU A 96 14.45 3.04 -6.48
N PHE A 97 13.20 2.91 -6.02
CA PHE A 97 12.85 3.26 -4.65
C PHE A 97 13.57 2.39 -3.64
N LEU A 98 13.64 1.08 -3.85
CA LEU A 98 14.31 0.18 -2.93
C LEU A 98 15.81 0.48 -2.83
N ALA A 99 16.46 0.81 -3.95
CA ALA A 99 17.85 1.28 -3.95
C ALA A 99 18.00 2.61 -3.20
N HIS A 100 17.10 3.56 -3.40
CA HIS A 100 17.12 4.84 -2.69
C HIS A 100 16.96 4.68 -1.17
N PHE A 101 16.03 3.83 -0.73
CA PHE A 101 15.76 3.55 0.68
C PHE A 101 16.62 2.42 1.26
N ALA A 102 17.61 1.91 0.53
CA ALA A 102 18.46 0.81 0.97
C ALA A 102 19.17 1.11 2.30
N SER A 103 19.63 2.35 2.49
CA SER A 103 20.25 2.85 3.72
C SER A 103 19.30 3.70 4.57
N GLY A 104 18.03 3.78 4.18
CA GLY A 104 17.01 4.58 4.84
C GLY A 104 16.30 3.86 6.01
N PRO A 105 15.16 4.40 6.47
CA PRO A 105 14.37 3.82 7.54
C PRO A 105 13.98 2.38 7.24
N LYS A 106 14.27 1.48 8.18
CA LYS A 106 14.04 0.04 8.02
C LYS A 106 12.58 -0.28 7.67
N ALA A 107 11.61 0.41 8.29
CA ALA A 107 10.19 0.18 8.04
C ALA A 107 9.81 0.40 6.57
N ILE A 108 10.26 1.51 5.97
CA ILE A 108 9.99 1.83 4.56
C ILE A 108 10.67 0.81 3.65
N ARG A 109 11.94 0.48 3.92
CA ARG A 109 12.70 -0.50 3.14
C ARG A 109 12.03 -1.88 3.12
N VAL A 110 11.62 -2.38 4.29
CA VAL A 110 10.93 -3.68 4.40
C VAL A 110 9.60 -3.66 3.63
N GLN A 111 8.80 -2.59 3.74
CA GLN A 111 7.54 -2.49 2.99
C GLN A 111 7.76 -2.41 1.47
N LEU A 112 8.86 -1.79 1.00
CA LEU A 112 9.25 -1.84 -0.41
C LEU A 112 9.64 -3.27 -0.83
N CYS A 113 10.40 -4.00 0.00
CA CYS A 113 10.71 -5.42 -0.24
C CYS A 113 9.44 -6.26 -0.37
N VAL A 114 8.47 -6.06 0.52
CA VAL A 114 7.17 -6.74 0.48
C VAL A 114 6.41 -6.39 -0.79
N SER A 115 6.30 -5.10 -1.12
CA SER A 115 5.63 -4.62 -2.35
C SER A 115 6.22 -5.26 -3.60
N LEU A 116 7.55 -5.35 -3.66
CA LEU A 116 8.27 -5.95 -4.78
C LEU A 116 8.10 -7.48 -4.84
N ALA A 117 8.07 -8.15 -3.69
CA ALA A 117 7.81 -9.60 -3.61
C ALA A 117 6.40 -9.93 -4.12
N VAL A 118 5.38 -9.16 -3.70
CA VAL A 118 4.01 -9.30 -4.20
C VAL A 118 3.94 -9.08 -5.71
N LEU A 119 4.62 -8.05 -6.22
CA LEU A 119 4.68 -7.80 -7.66
C LEU A 119 5.33 -8.98 -8.40
N ALA A 120 6.44 -9.51 -7.89
CA ALA A 120 7.14 -10.65 -8.49
C ALA A 120 6.27 -11.92 -8.56
N ILE A 121 5.42 -12.15 -7.55
CA ILE A 121 4.46 -13.27 -7.54
C ILE A 121 3.41 -13.12 -8.65
N GLN A 122 2.95 -11.89 -8.90
CA GLN A 122 1.94 -11.62 -9.92
C GLN A 122 2.53 -11.54 -11.33
N MET A 123 3.80 -11.13 -11.47
CA MET A 123 4.54 -11.10 -12.74
C MET A 123 5.09 -12.48 -13.11
N THR A 124 4.22 -13.39 -13.54
CA THR A 124 4.60 -14.78 -13.91
C THR A 124 5.68 -14.88 -15.01
N GLY A 125 5.86 -13.83 -15.81
CA GLY A 125 6.92 -13.73 -16.83
C GLY A 125 8.30 -13.31 -16.29
N TRP A 126 8.40 -12.84 -15.04
CA TRP A 126 9.66 -12.36 -14.47
C TRP A 126 10.47 -13.53 -13.87
N LYS A 127 11.40 -14.07 -14.65
CA LYS A 127 12.15 -15.28 -14.28
C LYS A 127 13.46 -15.01 -13.53
N ASP A 128 13.99 -13.80 -13.64
CA ASP A 128 15.26 -13.35 -13.09
C ASP A 128 15.07 -12.37 -11.93
N VAL A 129 14.08 -12.63 -11.05
CA VAL A 129 13.75 -11.78 -9.89
C VAL A 129 14.97 -11.54 -9.00
N LEU A 130 15.60 -12.60 -8.48
CA LEU A 130 16.72 -12.47 -7.56
C LEU A 130 17.93 -11.75 -8.18
N PRO A 131 18.42 -12.14 -9.39
CA PRO A 131 19.50 -11.40 -10.05
C PRO A 131 19.17 -9.92 -10.26
N THR A 132 17.94 -9.59 -10.71
CA THR A 132 17.53 -8.21 -10.95
C THR A 132 17.56 -7.38 -9.66
N VAL A 133 17.00 -7.91 -8.56
CA VAL A 133 16.97 -7.22 -7.27
C VAL A 133 18.37 -7.04 -6.70
N VAL A 134 19.21 -8.08 -6.72
CA VAL A 134 20.59 -7.99 -6.22
C VAL A 134 21.40 -6.96 -6.99
N ASN A 135 21.24 -6.92 -8.33
CA ASN A 135 21.90 -5.93 -9.18
C ASN A 135 21.43 -4.50 -8.85
N ALA A 136 20.13 -4.29 -8.64
CA ALA A 136 19.58 -2.97 -8.30
C ALA A 136 20.07 -2.46 -6.93
N LEU A 137 20.30 -3.36 -5.96
CA LEU A 137 20.73 -3.00 -4.61
C LEU A 137 22.23 -2.76 -4.44
N ASN A 138 23.01 -2.97 -5.50
CA ASN A 138 24.44 -2.61 -5.61
C ASN A 138 25.26 -2.84 -4.32
N SER A 139 25.21 -4.07 -3.78
CA SER A 139 25.92 -4.50 -2.55
C SER A 139 25.35 -4.00 -1.21
N SER A 140 24.11 -3.50 -1.16
CA SER A 140 23.40 -3.29 0.11
C SER A 140 22.96 -4.62 0.72
N HIS A 141 23.85 -5.23 1.50
CA HIS A 141 23.62 -6.52 2.15
C HIS A 141 22.35 -6.52 3.02
N ALA A 142 22.08 -5.42 3.72
CA ALA A 142 20.88 -5.31 4.57
C ALA A 142 19.59 -5.37 3.74
N ALA A 143 19.50 -4.60 2.65
CA ALA A 143 18.31 -4.59 1.78
C ALA A 143 18.09 -5.94 1.09
N ILE A 144 19.18 -6.59 0.65
CA ILE A 144 19.13 -7.92 0.02
C ILE A 144 18.61 -8.95 1.03
N LEU A 145 19.13 -8.97 2.26
CA LEU A 145 18.69 -9.89 3.30
C LEU A 145 17.23 -9.64 3.72
N ASP A 146 16.82 -8.37 3.82
CA ASP A 146 15.43 -8.00 4.09
C ASP A 146 14.51 -8.58 2.99
N PHE A 147 14.89 -8.44 1.70
CA PHE A 147 14.12 -9.00 0.59
C PHE A 147 14.06 -10.53 0.59
N LEU A 148 15.19 -11.21 0.78
CA LEU A 148 15.27 -12.67 0.83
C LEU A 148 14.47 -13.26 1.99
N ARG A 149 14.31 -12.51 3.08
CA ARG A 149 13.50 -12.93 4.23
C ARG A 149 12.01 -12.81 3.96
N VAL A 150 11.60 -11.73 3.30
CA VAL A 150 10.18 -11.44 3.01
C VAL A 150 9.63 -12.33 1.89
N LEU A 151 10.45 -12.62 0.87
CA LEU A 151 9.98 -13.32 -0.33
C LEU A 151 9.30 -14.68 -0.03
N PRO A 152 9.83 -15.58 0.81
CA PRO A 152 9.18 -16.85 1.13
C PRO A 152 7.82 -16.69 1.85
N GLU A 153 7.71 -15.70 2.73
CA GLU A 153 6.48 -15.40 3.48
C GLU A 153 5.38 -14.95 2.50
N GLU A 154 5.70 -14.00 1.63
CA GLU A 154 4.75 -13.50 0.63
C GLU A 154 4.42 -14.54 -0.45
N VAL A 155 5.35 -15.42 -0.84
CA VAL A 155 5.03 -16.52 -1.77
C VAL A 155 4.03 -17.50 -1.16
N THR A 156 4.13 -17.73 0.15
CA THR A 156 3.22 -18.63 0.87
C THR A 156 1.84 -18.00 1.03
N ASP A 157 1.76 -16.71 1.34
CA ASP A 157 0.49 -15.99 1.52
C ASP A 157 -0.15 -15.60 0.18
N GLY A 158 0.63 -15.21 -0.82
CA GLY A 158 0.17 -14.92 -2.18
C GLY A 158 -0.55 -16.11 -2.80
N ARG A 159 -0.07 -17.34 -2.57
CA ARG A 159 -0.76 -18.57 -2.96
C ARG A 159 -2.14 -18.71 -2.30
N LYS A 160 -2.31 -18.35 -1.02
CA LYS A 160 -3.61 -18.37 -0.35
C LYS A 160 -4.58 -17.35 -0.95
N ILE A 161 -4.06 -16.19 -1.35
CA ILE A 161 -4.85 -15.13 -1.98
C ILE A 161 -5.34 -15.58 -3.36
N THR A 162 -4.47 -16.15 -4.20
CA THR A 162 -4.81 -16.63 -5.55
C THR A 162 -5.75 -17.84 -5.55
N LEU A 163 -5.68 -18.73 -4.55
CA LEU A 163 -6.49 -19.96 -4.49
C LEU A 163 -7.92 -19.74 -3.97
N THR A 164 -8.25 -18.59 -3.39
CA THR A 164 -9.57 -18.33 -2.81
C THR A 164 -10.47 -17.57 -3.81
N SER A 165 -11.16 -18.33 -4.66
CA SER A 165 -12.32 -18.05 -5.54
C SER A 165 -12.72 -16.60 -5.93
N PRO A 166 -13.12 -16.35 -7.20
CA PRO A 166 -13.51 -15.02 -7.72
C PRO A 166 -14.75 -14.38 -7.04
N ASN A 167 -15.55 -15.15 -6.30
CA ASN A 167 -16.70 -14.63 -5.54
C ASN A 167 -16.33 -13.85 -4.26
N ASN A 168 -15.06 -13.88 -3.82
CA ASN A 168 -14.61 -13.20 -2.59
C ASN A 168 -13.96 -11.82 -2.83
N ILE A 169 -13.85 -11.36 -4.08
CA ILE A 169 -13.17 -10.10 -4.43
C ILE A 169 -13.90 -8.90 -3.82
N GLN A 170 -15.23 -8.83 -3.96
CA GLN A 170 -16.04 -7.73 -3.42
C GLN A 170 -16.12 -7.68 -1.89
N LEU A 171 -16.18 -8.84 -1.22
CA LEU A 171 -16.17 -8.89 0.25
C LEU A 171 -14.78 -8.55 0.80
N ARG A 172 -13.70 -8.95 0.11
CA ARG A 172 -12.34 -8.52 0.47
C ARG A 172 -12.13 -7.03 0.28
N ASP A 173 -12.62 -6.41 -0.79
CA ASP A 173 -12.49 -4.97 -1.00
C ASP A 173 -13.05 -4.16 0.19
N GLN A 174 -14.18 -4.61 0.75
CA GLN A 174 -14.80 -3.95 1.89
C GLN A 174 -14.02 -4.17 3.20
N TYR A 175 -13.60 -5.40 3.51
CA TYR A 175 -12.91 -5.71 4.77
C TYR A 175 -11.41 -5.40 4.75
N GLN A 176 -10.74 -5.41 3.59
CA GLN A 176 -9.30 -5.18 3.47
C GLN A 176 -8.91 -3.72 3.32
N ILE A 177 -9.77 -2.86 2.79
CA ILE A 177 -9.55 -1.40 2.83
C ILE A 177 -9.68 -0.92 4.28
N LEU A 178 -10.68 -1.44 5.01
CA LEU A 178 -10.79 -1.22 6.45
C LEU A 178 -9.60 -1.80 7.22
N TRP A 179 -9.05 -2.96 6.80
CA TRP A 179 -7.86 -3.54 7.41
C TRP A 179 -6.59 -2.74 7.11
N HIS A 180 -6.34 -2.31 5.87
CA HIS A 180 -5.15 -1.53 5.52
C HIS A 180 -5.22 -0.12 6.08
N ILE A 181 -6.39 0.53 6.10
CA ILE A 181 -6.56 1.83 6.77
C ILE A 181 -6.34 1.66 8.27
N ASN A 182 -7.00 0.72 8.95
CA ASN A 182 -6.77 0.48 10.37
C ASN A 182 -5.34 0.05 10.69
N PHE A 183 -4.71 -0.78 9.86
CA PHE A 183 -3.38 -1.31 10.12
C PHE A 183 -2.31 -0.25 9.85
N THR A 184 -2.45 0.54 8.77
CA THR A 184 -1.57 1.69 8.51
C THR A 184 -1.73 2.73 9.63
N PHE A 185 -2.96 3.00 10.09
CA PHE A 185 -3.19 3.91 11.21
C PHE A 185 -2.76 3.33 12.57
N ALA A 186 -2.93 2.04 12.83
CA ALA A 186 -2.51 1.38 14.08
C ALA A 186 -0.99 1.28 14.21
N ILE A 187 -0.26 1.24 13.09
CA ILE A 187 1.22 1.31 13.07
C ILE A 187 1.71 2.75 13.30
N ILE A 188 0.92 3.74 12.92
CA ILE A 188 1.28 5.16 12.95
C ILE A 188 0.80 5.87 14.24
N LEU A 189 -0.29 5.44 14.85
CA LEU A 189 -0.81 5.99 16.11
C LEU A 189 -0.06 5.44 17.34
N PRO A 190 0.16 6.26 18.39
CA PRO A 190 0.75 5.79 19.63
C PRO A 190 -0.09 4.67 20.28
N PRO A 191 0.55 3.75 21.04
CA PRO A 191 -0.06 2.53 21.56
C PRO A 191 -1.27 2.76 22.50
N THR A 192 -1.49 3.99 22.96
CA THR A 192 -2.58 4.37 23.85
C THR A 192 -3.96 4.44 23.17
N LEU A 193 -4.03 4.38 21.84
CA LEU A 193 -5.29 4.42 21.07
C LEU A 193 -5.63 3.10 20.36
N HIS A 194 -4.77 2.09 20.51
CA HIS A 194 -4.87 0.79 19.83
C HIS A 194 -6.15 0.03 20.23
N GLU A 195 -6.60 0.14 21.48
CA GLU A 195 -7.66 -0.72 22.00
C GLU A 195 -9.07 -0.14 21.79
N SER A 196 -9.23 1.18 21.85
CA SER A 196 -10.54 1.85 21.72
C SER A 196 -10.99 1.93 20.26
N SER A 197 -10.09 2.33 19.37
CA SER A 197 -10.44 2.60 17.96
C SER A 197 -10.65 1.32 17.14
N ILE A 198 -9.98 0.22 17.51
CA ILE A 198 -10.14 -1.10 16.88
C ILE A 198 -11.47 -1.74 17.31
N ARG A 199 -11.88 -1.56 18.58
CA ARG A 199 -13.10 -2.16 19.13
C ARG A 199 -14.36 -1.54 18.54
N ASP A 200 -14.36 -0.22 18.35
CA ASP A 200 -15.50 0.52 17.80
C ASP A 200 -15.61 0.40 16.26
N MET A 201 -14.56 -0.06 15.58
CA MET A 201 -14.58 -0.23 14.11
C MET A 201 -14.82 -1.67 13.65
N ILE A 202 -14.52 -2.69 14.48
CA ILE A 202 -14.76 -4.12 14.15
C ILE A 202 -16.18 -4.55 14.48
N LEU A 203 -16.82 -3.93 15.48
CA LEU A 203 -18.19 -4.26 15.87
C LEU A 203 -19.13 -3.21 15.28
N PRO A 204 -19.92 -3.51 14.23
CA PRO A 204 -21.07 -2.68 13.93
C PRO A 204 -21.93 -2.69 15.20
N THR A 205 -21.99 -1.55 15.88
CA THR A 205 -22.94 -1.33 16.96
C THR A 205 -24.33 -1.70 16.42
N THR A 206 -24.96 -2.64 17.12
CA THR A 206 -26.36 -3.07 17.01
C THR A 206 -26.77 -3.73 15.70
N ILE A 207 -26.76 -5.07 15.69
CA ILE A 207 -27.83 -5.84 15.04
C ILE A 207 -29.06 -5.66 15.95
N PRO A 208 -30.14 -4.97 15.54
CA PRO A 208 -31.36 -4.95 16.32
C PRO A 208 -31.93 -6.38 16.37
N TYR A 209 -32.31 -6.80 17.58
CA TYR A 209 -32.92 -8.09 17.91
C TYR A 209 -34.20 -8.38 17.09
#